data_AF-A0A9E7KWY5-F1
#
_entry.id   AF-A0A9E7KWY5-F1
#
_cell.length_a   1.000
_cell.length_b   1.000
_cell.length_c   1.000
_cell.angle_alpha   90.00
_cell.angle_beta   90.00
_cell.angle_gamma   90.00
#
_symmetry.space_group_name_H-M   'P 1'
#
loop_
_entity.id
_entity.type
_entity.pdbx_description
1 polymer ?
#
loop_
_entity_poly.entity_id
_entity_poly.type
_entity_poly.pdbx_seq_one_letter_code
_entity_poly.pdbx_strand_id
1 'polypeptide(L)'
;MAAGGSPDAALNFGDGAVLPYSPAKVKAAPRGRTSSWSSLLLLLLGRTRKLAKVRLLLAAGVLLVLVLLASQVGPLMGWNHQPSLSASSPSRDGYMVLINTWRRNSLLKKAVAHYASCPKTDAIHVVWSENDPPPESLKTYLRNIIMSRSRNSHKPKLQFDLNEEDNLNNRFKPINGLTNDAIFSVDDDLLVPCSTLEFAFTVWQTTPDTMVGFVPRMHWLDEQKNGVVYYKYGGWWSVWWTGTYSMVLSKAAFFHQKYLDMYTYKMPSTIHDYVTRERNCEDIAMSLLVANVTQAPPIWVKGDVANA
;
A
#
# COMPACT_ATOMS: atom_id res chain seq x y z
N MET A 1 12.06 -58.72 -17.64
CA MET A 1 12.07 -58.29 -19.06
C MET A 1 12.48 -56.83 -19.06
N ALA A 2 13.80 -56.59 -19.14
CA ALA A 2 14.50 -56.07 -20.34
C ALA A 2 14.10 -54.59 -20.59
N ALA A 3 14.92 -53.62 -20.13
CA ALA A 3 16.01 -52.97 -20.89
C ALA A 3 15.46 -51.96 -21.92
N GLY A 4 15.93 -50.72 -22.07
CA GLY A 4 17.06 -49.99 -21.51
C GLY A 4 17.19 -48.65 -22.26
N GLY A 5 18.23 -47.87 -21.94
CA GLY A 5 18.88 -46.95 -22.90
C GLY A 5 18.52 -45.45 -22.85
N SER A 6 19.35 -44.68 -22.16
CA SER A 6 19.83 -43.35 -22.63
C SER A 6 20.92 -43.58 -23.72
N PRO A 7 21.37 -42.61 -24.57
CA PRO A 7 21.82 -41.28 -24.15
C PRO A 7 21.77 -40.11 -25.20
N ASP A 8 22.22 -38.94 -24.74
CA ASP A 8 22.96 -37.85 -25.40
C ASP A 8 22.35 -36.83 -26.41
N ALA A 9 22.73 -35.56 -26.12
CA ALA A 9 23.08 -34.41 -26.97
C ALA A 9 22.13 -33.18 -26.86
N ALA A 10 22.43 -32.10 -26.12
CA ALA A 10 23.52 -31.11 -26.19
C ALA A 10 23.18 -29.84 -27.02
N LEU A 11 23.26 -28.66 -26.35
CA LEU A 11 23.52 -27.28 -26.84
C LEU A 11 22.36 -26.56 -27.59
N ASN A 12 22.10 -25.24 -27.51
CA ASN A 12 22.72 -24.09 -26.84
C ASN A 12 21.80 -22.83 -26.96
N PHE A 13 22.04 -21.85 -26.08
CA PHE A 13 21.79 -20.38 -26.15
C PHE A 13 20.50 -19.78 -26.75
N GLY A 14 19.84 -18.92 -25.96
CA GLY A 14 18.88 -17.95 -26.46
C GLY A 14 18.25 -17.10 -25.35
N ASP A 15 18.94 -16.01 -25.01
CA ASP A 15 18.51 -14.93 -24.12
C ASP A 15 17.13 -14.37 -24.53
N GLY A 16 16.25 -14.11 -23.56
CA GLY A 16 14.89 -13.64 -23.88
C GLY A 16 14.01 -13.44 -22.66
N ALA A 17 14.14 -12.28 -22.02
CA ALA A 17 13.27 -11.80 -20.96
C ALA A 17 11.78 -11.95 -21.30
N VAL A 18 11.07 -12.75 -20.50
CA VAL A 18 9.60 -12.83 -20.54
C VAL A 18 9.04 -11.64 -19.76
N LEU A 19 8.58 -10.61 -20.49
CA LEU A 19 7.76 -9.55 -19.91
C LEU A 19 6.32 -10.08 -19.69
N PRO A 20 5.71 -9.85 -18.52
CA PRO A 20 4.35 -10.30 -18.26
C PRO A 20 3.33 -9.52 -19.11
N TYR A 21 2.46 -10.31 -19.72
CA TYR A 21 1.31 -9.93 -20.53
C TYR A 21 0.44 -8.86 -19.82
N SER A 22 0.34 -7.69 -20.43
CA SER A 22 -0.57 -6.61 -19.99
C SER A 22 -1.74 -6.50 -20.98
N PRO A 23 -3.01 -6.63 -20.54
CA PRO A 23 -4.17 -6.61 -21.42
C PRO A 23 -4.51 -5.23 -22.02
N ALA A 24 -3.64 -4.22 -21.86
CA ALA A 24 -3.90 -2.84 -22.27
C ALA A 24 -3.34 -2.44 -23.67
N LYS A 25 -2.88 -3.38 -24.50
CA LYS A 25 -2.33 -3.09 -25.85
C LYS A 25 -3.12 -3.63 -27.04
N VAL A 26 -4.37 -4.05 -26.88
CA VAL A 26 -5.25 -4.44 -28.00
C VAL A 26 -6.37 -3.43 -28.20
N LYS A 27 -6.03 -2.16 -28.50
CA LYS A 27 -6.97 -1.23 -29.13
C LYS A 27 -6.30 -0.03 -29.82
N ALA A 28 -5.31 -0.28 -30.69
CA ALA A 28 -4.90 0.69 -31.70
C ALA A 28 -4.02 0.02 -32.77
N ALA A 29 -4.62 -0.45 -33.86
CA ALA A 29 -3.91 -0.71 -35.11
C ALA A 29 -4.82 -0.27 -36.29
N PRO A 30 -4.35 0.64 -37.17
CA PRO A 30 -5.12 1.08 -38.33
C PRO A 30 -4.87 0.13 -39.52
N ARG A 31 -5.94 -0.28 -40.22
CA ARG A 31 -5.82 -0.87 -41.56
C ARG A 31 -5.92 0.24 -42.60
N GLY A 32 -4.83 0.51 -43.32
CA GLY A 32 -4.88 1.03 -44.70
C GLY A 32 -5.03 -0.14 -45.69
N ARG A 33 -5.19 0.01 -47.01
CA ARG A 33 -5.60 1.10 -47.92
C ARG A 33 -5.44 0.49 -49.34
N THR A 34 -6.42 0.57 -50.24
CA THR A 34 -6.30 0.62 -51.73
C THR A 34 -7.70 0.93 -52.29
N SER A 35 -7.94 1.56 -53.45
CA SER A 35 -7.16 2.25 -54.48
C SER A 35 -8.15 2.97 -55.40
N SER A 36 -7.75 4.14 -55.94
CA SER A 36 -8.15 4.73 -57.25
C SER A 36 -9.65 5.03 -57.44
N TRP A 37 -10.09 6.23 -57.79
CA TRP A 37 -9.99 6.79 -59.14
C TRP A 37 -9.85 8.32 -59.09
N SER A 38 -9.12 8.80 -60.09
CA SER A 38 -8.84 10.19 -60.41
C SER A 38 -10.06 10.97 -60.89
N SER A 39 -9.91 12.30 -60.86
CA SER A 39 -10.61 13.30 -61.69
C SER A 39 -11.83 13.99 -61.05
N LEU A 40 -11.61 14.87 -60.06
CA LEU A 40 -12.47 16.06 -59.81
C LEU A 40 -11.95 17.05 -58.74
N LEU A 41 -10.63 17.08 -58.47
CA LEU A 41 -10.09 17.71 -57.25
C LEU A 41 -9.61 19.16 -57.35
N LEU A 42 -9.96 19.94 -58.38
CA LEU A 42 -9.40 21.29 -58.56
C LEU A 42 -10.38 22.47 -58.45
N LEU A 43 -11.64 22.29 -58.04
CA LEU A 43 -12.58 23.42 -57.91
C LEU A 43 -13.28 23.59 -56.54
N LEU A 44 -12.87 22.84 -55.49
CA LEU A 44 -13.48 22.95 -54.15
C LEU A 44 -12.49 23.28 -53.00
N LEU A 45 -11.23 23.62 -53.29
CA LEU A 45 -10.20 23.90 -52.28
C LEU A 45 -10.27 25.32 -51.66
N GLY A 46 -11.19 26.18 -52.12
CA GLY A 46 -11.39 27.53 -51.57
C GLY A 46 -12.37 27.63 -50.39
N ARG A 47 -13.27 26.64 -50.21
CA ARG A 47 -14.34 26.69 -49.20
C ARG A 47 -14.12 25.77 -48.00
N THR A 48 -13.25 24.76 -48.12
CA THR A 48 -12.98 23.76 -47.05
C THR A 48 -11.87 24.18 -46.07
N ARG A 49 -10.98 25.10 -46.45
CA ARG A 49 -9.92 25.61 -45.55
C ARG A 49 -10.45 26.53 -44.44
N LYS A 50 -11.52 27.28 -44.70
CA LYS A 50 -12.14 28.16 -43.68
C LYS A 50 -12.87 27.34 -42.62
N LEU A 51 -13.59 26.29 -43.00
CA LEU A 51 -14.31 25.43 -42.06
C LEU A 51 -13.38 24.58 -41.19
N ALA A 52 -12.25 24.10 -41.74
CA ALA A 52 -11.23 23.38 -40.98
C ALA A 52 -10.54 24.28 -39.95
N LYS A 53 -10.24 25.54 -40.30
CA LYS A 53 -9.68 26.54 -39.36
C LYS A 53 -10.64 26.88 -38.23
N VAL A 54 -11.94 27.05 -38.53
CA VAL A 54 -12.97 27.29 -37.51
C VAL A 54 -13.12 26.10 -36.55
N ARG A 55 -13.09 24.87 -37.07
CA ARG A 55 -13.13 23.66 -36.22
C ARG A 55 -11.89 23.51 -35.34
N LEU A 56 -10.70 23.86 -35.85
CA LEU A 56 -9.46 23.82 -35.07
C LEU A 56 -9.47 24.88 -33.95
N LEU A 57 -9.96 26.09 -34.23
CA LEU A 57 -10.10 27.15 -33.24
C LEU A 57 -11.13 26.80 -32.17
N LEU A 58 -12.26 26.17 -32.54
CA LEU A 58 -13.24 25.68 -31.58
C LEU A 58 -12.66 24.56 -30.69
N ALA A 59 -11.93 23.62 -31.27
CA ALA A 59 -11.27 22.54 -30.50
C ALA A 59 -10.21 23.10 -29.54
N ALA A 60 -9.42 24.09 -29.97
CA ALA A 60 -8.45 24.78 -29.11
C ALA A 60 -9.14 25.57 -27.99
N GLY A 61 -10.28 26.21 -28.28
CA GLY A 61 -11.10 26.88 -27.27
C GLY A 61 -11.66 25.93 -26.22
N VAL A 62 -12.18 24.77 -26.64
CA VAL A 62 -12.66 23.72 -25.72
C VAL A 62 -11.52 23.18 -24.85
N LEU A 63 -10.35 22.93 -25.44
CA LEU A 63 -9.16 22.47 -24.70
C LEU A 63 -8.72 23.51 -23.66
N LEU A 64 -8.72 24.81 -24.02
CA LEU A 64 -8.37 25.89 -23.11
C LEU A 64 -9.36 25.97 -21.93
N VAL A 65 -10.66 25.84 -22.19
CA VAL A 65 -11.69 25.80 -21.14
C VAL A 65 -11.50 24.60 -20.22
N LEU A 66 -11.18 23.42 -20.76
CA LEU A 66 -10.91 22.22 -19.95
C LEU A 66 -9.65 22.39 -19.07
N VAL A 67 -8.59 23.02 -19.58
CA VAL A 67 -7.38 23.33 -18.81
C VAL A 67 -7.67 24.34 -17.71
N LEU A 68 -8.45 25.39 -18.01
CA LEU A 68 -8.86 26.39 -17.01
C LEU A 68 -9.74 25.77 -15.92
N LEU A 69 -10.68 24.90 -16.29
CA LEU A 69 -11.51 24.17 -15.31
C LEU A 69 -10.67 23.20 -14.46
N ALA A 70 -9.69 22.49 -15.04
CA ALA A 70 -8.78 21.64 -14.29
C ALA A 70 -7.89 22.43 -13.31
N SER A 71 -7.48 23.65 -13.68
CA SER A 71 -6.68 24.52 -12.80
C SER A 71 -7.47 25.09 -11.61
N GLN A 72 -8.81 25.06 -11.67
CA GLN A 72 -9.72 25.51 -10.60
C GLN A 72 -10.09 24.39 -9.61
N VAL A 73 -9.65 23.14 -9.82
CA VAL A 73 -9.92 22.01 -8.91
C VAL A 73 -9.05 22.08 -7.64
N GLY A 74 -7.85 22.66 -7.73
CA GLY A 74 -6.92 22.78 -6.61
C GLY A 74 -7.50 23.53 -5.39
N PRO A 75 -8.13 24.71 -5.55
CA PRO A 75 -8.74 25.45 -4.45
C PRO A 75 -10.03 24.82 -3.89
N LEU A 76 -10.74 24.00 -4.66
CA LEU A 76 -11.97 23.33 -4.23
C LEU A 76 -11.68 22.10 -3.33
N MET A 77 -10.50 21.49 -3.46
CA MET A 77 -10.07 20.34 -2.65
C MET A 77 -9.37 20.73 -1.34
N GLY A 78 -9.38 22.01 -0.96
CA GLY A 78 -8.93 22.44 0.37
C GLY A 78 -7.46 22.17 0.69
N TRP A 79 -6.58 22.08 -0.33
CA TRP A 79 -5.13 21.99 -0.11
C TRP A 79 -4.56 23.32 0.39
N ASN A 80 -4.77 23.59 1.67
CA ASN A 80 -3.98 24.55 2.42
C ASN A 80 -2.68 23.86 2.84
N HIS A 81 -1.57 24.19 2.18
CA HIS A 81 -0.24 23.86 2.68
C HIS A 81 0.01 24.65 3.97
N GLN A 82 -0.31 24.07 5.12
CA GLN A 82 0.30 24.51 6.38
C GLN A 82 1.75 24.02 6.40
N PRO A 83 2.74 24.91 6.65
CA PRO A 83 4.11 24.47 6.89
C PRO A 83 4.12 23.68 8.19
N SER A 84 4.50 22.40 8.13
CA SER A 84 4.64 21.54 9.28
C SER A 84 5.71 22.11 10.23
N LEU A 85 5.30 22.30 11.49
CA LEU A 85 6.17 22.70 12.58
C LEU A 85 7.28 21.66 12.77
N SER A 86 8.53 22.07 12.51
CA SER A 86 9.78 21.50 13.03
C SER A 86 9.74 19.99 13.32
N ALA A 87 9.66 19.18 12.26
CA ALA A 87 9.87 17.74 12.36
C ALA A 87 11.37 17.49 12.57
N SER A 88 11.73 16.98 13.75
CA SER A 88 12.98 16.26 13.94
C SER A 88 13.11 15.24 12.80
N SER A 89 14.24 15.22 12.09
CA SER A 89 14.46 14.24 11.04
C SER A 89 14.23 12.84 11.60
N PRO A 90 13.33 12.02 11.00
CA PRO A 90 13.07 10.68 11.49
C PRO A 90 14.37 9.90 11.60
N SER A 91 14.52 8.99 12.57
CA SER A 91 15.70 8.11 12.62
C SER A 91 15.87 7.40 11.26
N ARG A 92 16.93 7.79 10.53
CA ARG A 92 16.95 7.71 9.05
C ARG A 92 17.28 6.33 8.48
N ASP A 93 17.68 5.38 9.32
CA ASP A 93 18.40 4.20 8.80
C ASP A 93 17.59 2.91 8.75
N GLY A 94 16.44 2.81 9.42
CA GLY A 94 15.61 1.62 9.41
C GLY A 94 14.24 1.77 10.09
N TYR A 95 13.50 0.67 10.15
CA TYR A 95 12.16 0.59 10.73
C TYR A 95 11.99 -0.65 11.60
N MET A 96 11.00 -0.60 12.49
CA MET A 96 10.54 -1.77 13.25
C MET A 96 9.38 -2.45 12.49
N VAL A 97 9.37 -3.79 12.43
CA VAL A 97 8.28 -4.57 11.85
C VAL A 97 7.38 -5.08 12.97
N LEU A 98 6.10 -4.72 12.94
CA LEU A 98 5.09 -5.08 13.92
C LEU A 98 4.13 -6.12 13.34
N ILE A 99 4.31 -7.38 13.73
CA ILE A 99 3.58 -8.54 13.22
C ILE A 99 2.48 -8.95 14.19
N ASN A 100 1.23 -8.97 13.74
CA ASN A 100 0.13 -9.53 14.52
C ASN A 100 -0.08 -11.01 14.18
N THR A 101 -0.23 -11.85 15.21
CA THR A 101 -0.40 -13.31 15.06
C THR A 101 -1.35 -13.89 16.10
N TRP A 102 -2.12 -14.91 15.69
CA TRP A 102 -2.97 -15.71 16.57
C TRP A 102 -3.09 -17.13 16.03
N ARG A 103 -2.53 -18.12 16.75
CA ARG A 103 -2.61 -19.56 16.41
C ARG A 103 -2.12 -19.93 14.99
N ARG A 104 -1.28 -19.08 14.38
CA ARG A 104 -0.75 -19.23 13.01
C ARG A 104 0.77 -19.31 12.99
N ASN A 105 1.34 -20.12 13.90
CA ASN A 105 2.80 -20.28 14.06
C ASN A 105 3.55 -20.59 12.77
N SER A 106 2.94 -21.32 11.81
CA SER A 106 3.55 -21.58 10.51
C SER A 106 3.70 -20.31 9.66
N LEU A 107 2.68 -19.44 9.63
CA LEU A 107 2.72 -18.16 8.92
C LEU A 107 3.66 -17.18 9.60
N LEU A 108 3.60 -17.09 10.93
CA LEU A 108 4.54 -16.28 11.71
C LEU A 108 6.00 -16.61 11.39
N LYS A 109 6.34 -17.90 11.32
CA LYS A 109 7.70 -18.35 10.96
C LYS A 109 8.11 -17.86 9.57
N LYS A 110 7.21 -17.91 8.59
CA LYS A 110 7.47 -17.41 7.23
C LYS A 110 7.63 -15.88 7.21
N ALA A 111 6.72 -15.16 7.88
CA ALA A 111 6.76 -13.70 7.98
C ALA A 111 8.05 -13.22 8.64
N VAL A 112 8.43 -13.78 9.80
CA VAL A 112 9.68 -13.44 10.47
C VAL A 112 10.89 -13.77 9.60
N ALA A 113 10.92 -14.92 8.93
CA ALA A 113 12.02 -15.28 8.03
C ALA A 113 12.18 -14.29 6.87
N HIS A 114 11.07 -13.85 6.31
CA HIS A 114 11.03 -12.88 5.22
C HIS A 114 11.49 -11.50 5.70
N TYR A 115 10.83 -10.92 6.71
CA TYR A 115 11.12 -9.56 7.17
C TYR A 115 12.49 -9.41 7.84
N ALA A 116 13.01 -10.48 8.45
CA ALA A 116 14.39 -10.50 8.96
C ALA A 116 15.44 -10.38 7.86
N SER A 117 15.11 -10.77 6.61
CA SER A 117 16.01 -10.68 5.46
C SER A 117 16.02 -9.29 4.81
N CYS A 118 15.06 -8.42 5.15
CA CYS A 118 14.98 -7.09 4.57
C CYS A 118 16.05 -6.15 5.17
N PRO A 119 16.86 -5.45 4.35
CA PRO A 119 18.00 -4.64 4.79
C PRO A 119 17.70 -3.53 5.80
N LYS A 120 16.47 -3.00 5.82
CA LYS A 120 16.08 -1.86 6.65
C LYS A 120 15.30 -2.24 7.92
N THR A 121 15.17 -3.53 8.21
CA THR A 121 14.52 -4.03 9.43
C THR A 121 15.49 -3.98 10.62
N ASP A 122 15.17 -3.18 11.64
CA ASP A 122 15.99 -3.03 12.86
C ASP A 122 15.47 -3.88 14.03
N ALA A 123 14.16 -4.08 14.08
CA ALA A 123 13.48 -4.88 15.09
C ALA A 123 12.24 -5.55 14.51
N ILE A 124 11.86 -6.67 15.10
CA ILE A 124 10.63 -7.40 14.83
C ILE A 124 9.90 -7.57 16.17
N HIS A 125 8.74 -6.92 16.27
CA HIS A 125 7.82 -7.09 17.37
C HIS A 125 6.70 -8.02 16.93
N VAL A 126 6.44 -9.04 17.73
CA VAL A 126 5.36 -10.01 17.52
C VAL A 126 4.29 -9.73 18.56
N VAL A 127 3.16 -9.18 18.11
CA VAL A 127 1.97 -9.01 18.93
C VAL A 127 1.35 -10.38 19.13
N TRP A 128 1.53 -10.92 20.33
CA TRP A 128 1.10 -12.25 20.69
C TRP A 128 -0.29 -12.18 21.31
N SER A 129 -1.28 -12.73 20.59
CA SER A 129 -2.69 -12.66 20.98
C SER A 129 -3.22 -13.96 21.60
N GLU A 130 -2.34 -14.90 21.96
CA GLU A 130 -2.72 -16.14 22.64
C GLU A 130 -2.53 -16.01 24.16
N ASN A 131 -3.42 -16.63 24.94
CA ASN A 131 -3.39 -16.58 26.41
C ASN A 131 -2.11 -17.18 27.00
N ASP A 132 -1.64 -18.29 26.41
CA ASP A 132 -0.39 -18.92 26.83
C ASP A 132 0.79 -18.20 26.19
N PRO A 133 1.91 -18.01 26.90
CA PRO A 133 3.09 -17.40 26.32
C PRO A 133 3.64 -18.26 25.16
N PRO A 134 4.34 -17.65 24.18
CA PRO A 134 4.88 -18.39 23.05
C PRO A 134 5.84 -19.49 23.54
N PRO A 135 5.74 -20.73 23.05
CA PRO A 135 6.62 -21.81 23.48
C PRO A 135 8.10 -21.48 23.26
N GLU A 136 8.99 -21.88 24.17
CA GLU A 136 10.44 -21.62 24.02
C GLU A 136 11.03 -22.22 22.74
N SER A 137 10.47 -23.33 22.26
CA SER A 137 10.84 -23.93 20.97
C SER A 137 10.55 -22.98 19.80
N LEU A 138 9.41 -22.28 19.83
CA LEU A 138 9.05 -21.27 18.83
C LEU A 138 9.97 -20.05 18.93
N LYS A 139 10.18 -19.52 20.14
CA LYS A 139 11.09 -18.37 20.36
C LYS A 139 12.51 -18.69 19.86
N THR A 140 13.04 -19.86 20.20
CA THR A 140 14.36 -20.33 19.76
C THR A 140 14.44 -20.46 18.23
N TYR A 141 13.42 -21.05 17.62
CA TYR A 141 13.34 -21.18 16.17
C TYR A 141 13.37 -19.80 15.47
N LEU A 142 12.59 -18.83 15.96
CA LEU A 142 12.52 -17.50 15.37
C LEU A 142 13.84 -16.74 15.53
N ARG A 143 14.50 -16.83 16.70
CA ARG A 143 15.85 -16.27 16.90
C ARG A 143 16.85 -16.85 15.91
N ASN A 144 16.88 -18.16 15.73
CA ASN A 144 17.78 -18.83 14.78
C ASN A 144 17.50 -18.43 13.33
N ILE A 145 16.22 -18.27 12.96
CA ILE A 145 15.85 -17.78 11.64
C ILE A 145 16.32 -16.35 11.42
N ILE A 146 16.16 -15.46 12.40
CA ILE A 146 16.63 -14.07 12.28
C ILE A 146 18.14 -14.04 12.08
N MET A 147 18.89 -14.85 12.85
CA MET A 147 20.34 -14.95 12.71
C MET A 147 20.77 -15.46 11.34
N SER A 148 20.05 -16.43 10.77
CA SER A 148 20.40 -17.04 9.47
C SER A 148 19.93 -16.24 8.25
N ARG A 149 18.81 -15.52 8.35
CA ARG A 149 18.20 -14.79 7.22
C ARG A 149 18.66 -13.35 7.11
N SER A 150 19.02 -12.73 8.23
CA SER A 150 19.43 -11.33 8.23
C SER A 150 20.78 -11.14 7.54
N ARG A 151 20.77 -10.25 6.55
CA ARG A 151 21.96 -9.85 5.78
C ARG A 151 22.76 -8.73 6.46
N ASN A 152 22.19 -8.12 7.49
CA ASN A 152 22.77 -6.98 8.19
C ASN A 152 23.81 -7.43 9.21
N SER A 153 24.84 -6.59 9.45
CA SER A 153 25.78 -6.81 10.55
C SER A 153 25.06 -6.83 11.90
N HIS A 154 24.18 -5.84 12.12
CA HIS A 154 23.27 -5.79 13.26
C HIS A 154 22.02 -6.62 12.96
N LYS A 155 21.75 -7.62 13.81
CA LYS A 155 20.62 -8.53 13.64
C LYS A 155 19.35 -7.90 14.23
N PRO A 156 18.19 -8.02 13.56
CA PRO A 156 16.94 -7.49 14.09
C PRO A 156 16.66 -8.00 15.50
N LYS A 157 16.32 -7.12 16.43
CA LYS A 157 15.88 -7.54 17.77
C LYS A 157 14.50 -8.20 17.67
N LEU A 158 14.31 -9.35 18.31
CA LEU A 158 13.01 -10.01 18.40
C LEU A 158 12.39 -9.76 19.77
N GLN A 159 11.18 -9.22 19.79
CA GLN A 159 10.39 -9.04 21.00
C GLN A 159 8.97 -9.58 20.81
N PHE A 160 8.40 -10.15 21.88
CA PHE A 160 7.00 -10.54 21.92
C PHE A 160 6.26 -9.58 22.83
N ASP A 161 5.19 -9.00 22.30
CA ASP A 161 4.30 -8.13 23.05
C ASP A 161 3.15 -9.01 23.53
N LEU A 162 3.26 -9.45 24.79
CA LEU A 162 2.28 -10.34 25.43
C LEU A 162 1.08 -9.54 25.91
N ASN A 163 -0.10 -10.14 25.76
CA ASN A 163 -1.36 -9.52 26.15
C ASN A 163 -2.18 -10.50 26.97
N GLU A 164 -2.88 -9.99 27.98
CA GLU A 164 -3.72 -10.81 28.86
C GLU A 164 -5.00 -11.31 28.16
N GLU A 165 -5.49 -10.54 27.19
CA GLU A 165 -6.74 -10.82 26.48
C GLU A 165 -6.53 -10.85 24.97
N ASP A 166 -7.30 -11.67 24.26
CA ASP A 166 -7.33 -11.70 22.79
C ASP A 166 -8.20 -10.54 22.25
N ASN A 167 -7.56 -9.41 21.98
CA ASN A 167 -8.16 -8.15 21.54
C ASN A 167 -7.34 -7.50 20.41
N LEU A 168 -7.98 -7.12 19.31
CA LEU A 168 -7.28 -6.51 18.15
C LEU A 168 -6.63 -5.17 18.48
N ASN A 169 -7.14 -4.44 19.48
CA ASN A 169 -6.53 -3.20 19.96
C ASN A 169 -5.11 -3.39 20.51
N ASN A 170 -4.76 -4.61 20.95
CA ASN A 170 -3.45 -4.92 21.54
C ASN A 170 -2.28 -4.58 20.63
N ARG A 171 -2.49 -4.69 19.32
CA ARG A 171 -1.47 -4.38 18.33
C ARG A 171 -0.97 -2.95 18.41
N PHE A 172 -1.80 -2.02 18.87
CA PHE A 172 -1.45 -0.60 18.88
C PHE A 172 -1.07 -0.06 20.26
N LYS A 173 -0.83 -0.96 21.23
CA LYS A 173 -0.30 -0.56 22.53
C LYS A 173 1.07 0.14 22.39
N PRO A 174 1.40 1.09 23.27
CA PRO A 174 2.72 1.72 23.28
C PRO A 174 3.82 0.70 23.47
N ILE A 175 4.93 0.91 22.77
CA ILE A 175 6.12 0.07 22.88
C ILE A 175 7.24 0.94 23.45
N ASN A 176 7.70 0.59 24.65
CA ASN A 176 8.73 1.34 25.34
C ASN A 176 10.10 1.13 24.71
N GLY A 177 10.88 2.20 24.58
CA GLY A 177 12.26 2.15 24.10
C GLY A 177 12.41 1.92 22.59
N LEU A 178 11.37 2.19 21.81
CA LEU A 178 11.48 2.22 20.35
C LEU A 178 12.47 3.32 19.90
N THR A 179 13.46 2.90 19.11
CA THR A 179 14.44 3.80 18.48
C THR A 179 14.02 4.24 17.08
N ASN A 180 13.10 3.50 16.47
CA ASN A 180 12.63 3.73 15.11
C ASN A 180 11.39 4.60 15.12
N ASP A 181 11.42 5.69 14.35
CA ASP A 181 10.21 6.49 14.15
C ASP A 181 9.19 5.79 13.27
N ALA A 182 9.67 4.99 12.30
CA ALA A 182 8.84 4.21 11.41
C ALA A 182 8.51 2.83 11.98
N ILE A 183 7.22 2.51 11.95
CA ILE A 183 6.70 1.17 12.20
C ILE A 183 6.07 0.64 10.92
N PHE A 184 6.55 -0.50 10.44
CA PHE A 184 5.86 -1.29 9.42
C PHE A 184 4.94 -2.30 10.09
N SER A 185 3.64 -2.00 10.11
CA SER A 185 2.62 -2.91 10.61
C SER A 185 2.19 -3.86 9.51
N VAL A 186 2.27 -5.17 9.76
CA VAL A 186 1.87 -6.21 8.80
C VAL A 186 1.22 -7.45 9.43
N ASP A 187 0.20 -8.02 8.79
CA ASP A 187 -0.34 -9.31 9.21
C ASP A 187 0.60 -10.45 8.87
N ASP A 188 0.59 -11.51 9.70
CA ASP A 188 1.42 -12.72 9.51
C ASP A 188 1.14 -13.47 8.18
N ASP A 189 0.04 -13.16 7.50
CA ASP A 189 -0.36 -13.75 6.22
C ASP A 189 0.02 -12.90 5.00
N LEU A 190 0.59 -11.70 5.18
CA LEU A 190 1.04 -10.84 4.09
C LEU A 190 2.55 -10.71 4.03
N LEU A 191 3.11 -10.95 2.84
CA LEU A 191 4.52 -10.74 2.52
C LEU A 191 4.66 -9.64 1.47
N VAL A 192 5.30 -8.54 1.84
CA VAL A 192 5.71 -7.48 0.92
C VAL A 192 7.18 -7.68 0.54
N PRO A 193 7.52 -7.85 -0.75
CA PRO A 193 8.92 -8.02 -1.19
C PRO A 193 9.83 -6.92 -0.64
N CYS A 194 11.04 -7.27 -0.18
CA CYS A 194 11.91 -6.30 0.50
C CYS A 194 12.23 -5.06 -0.34
N SER A 195 12.42 -5.20 -1.66
CA SER A 195 12.63 -4.05 -2.57
C SER A 195 11.43 -3.09 -2.60
N THR A 196 10.22 -3.65 -2.65
CA THR A 196 8.95 -2.90 -2.57
C THR A 196 8.78 -2.24 -1.21
N LEU A 197 9.17 -2.93 -0.14
CA LEU A 197 9.11 -2.42 1.22
C LEU A 197 10.11 -1.27 1.44
N GLU A 198 11.32 -1.37 0.91
CA GLU A 198 12.33 -0.30 0.92
C GLU A 198 11.87 0.94 0.15
N PHE A 199 11.23 0.73 -1.01
CA PHE A 199 10.63 1.83 -1.76
C PHE A 199 9.54 2.53 -0.95
N ALA A 200 8.61 1.77 -0.36
CA ALA A 200 7.54 2.35 0.47
C ALA A 200 8.09 3.05 1.73
N PHE A 201 9.16 2.52 2.33
CA PHE A 201 9.86 3.18 3.43
C PHE A 201 10.45 4.52 2.99
N THR A 202 11.10 4.56 1.83
CA THR A 202 11.65 5.81 1.24
C THR A 202 10.53 6.82 0.98
N VAL A 203 9.37 6.38 0.49
CA VAL A 203 8.18 7.23 0.34
C VAL A 203 7.75 7.76 1.71
N TRP A 204 7.60 6.90 2.72
CA TRP A 204 7.23 7.30 4.07
C TRP A 204 8.19 8.33 4.67
N GLN A 205 9.50 8.20 4.43
CA GLN A 205 10.50 9.17 4.91
C GLN A 205 10.28 10.59 4.37
N THR A 206 9.63 10.76 3.21
CA THR A 206 9.28 12.08 2.66
C THR A 206 8.02 12.69 3.30
N THR A 207 7.26 11.89 4.05
CA THR A 207 5.93 12.22 4.59
C THR A 207 5.66 11.44 5.89
N PRO A 208 6.55 11.57 6.90
CA PRO A 208 6.59 10.68 8.07
C PRO A 208 5.33 10.77 8.94
N ASP A 209 4.57 11.87 8.82
CA ASP A 209 3.32 12.05 9.53
C ASP A 209 2.17 11.21 8.94
N THR A 210 2.24 10.78 7.69
CA THR A 210 1.14 10.06 7.02
C THR A 210 1.29 8.53 7.09
N MET A 211 0.20 7.81 6.81
CA MET A 211 0.28 6.36 6.56
C MET A 211 0.66 6.09 5.11
N VAL A 212 1.63 5.20 4.90
CA VAL A 212 2.06 4.75 3.56
C VAL A 212 1.96 3.24 3.48
N GLY A 213 1.19 2.68 2.55
CA GLY A 213 0.99 1.23 2.55
C GLY A 213 0.36 0.66 1.29
N PHE A 214 0.02 -0.63 1.36
CA PHE A 214 -0.23 -1.46 0.17
C PHE A 214 -1.69 -1.88 -0.02
N VAL A 215 -2.53 -1.68 1.00
CA VAL A 215 -3.92 -2.15 1.01
C VAL A 215 -4.87 -0.94 1.01
N PRO A 216 -5.17 -0.35 -0.17
CA PRO A 216 -6.05 0.80 -0.26
C PRO A 216 -7.51 0.38 -0.09
N ARG A 217 -8.28 1.25 0.56
CA ARG A 217 -9.73 1.14 0.73
C ARG A 217 -10.37 2.52 0.59
N MET A 218 -11.68 2.53 0.47
CA MET A 218 -12.42 3.77 0.40
C MET A 218 -13.69 3.71 1.24
N HIS A 219 -14.24 4.89 1.52
CA HIS A 219 -15.62 5.02 1.96
C HIS A 219 -16.34 5.98 1.01
N TRP A 220 -17.67 5.88 0.94
CA TRP A 220 -18.50 6.87 0.28
C TRP A 220 -19.76 7.12 1.08
N LEU A 221 -20.36 8.28 0.85
CA LEU A 221 -21.67 8.64 1.37
C LEU A 221 -22.73 7.67 0.83
N ASP A 222 -23.40 6.93 1.71
CA ASP A 222 -24.44 5.99 1.34
C ASP A 222 -25.82 6.66 1.42
N GLU A 223 -26.18 7.15 2.60
CA GLU A 223 -27.44 7.83 2.84
C GLU A 223 -27.30 8.92 3.90
N GLN A 224 -28.20 9.91 3.85
CA GLN A 224 -28.37 10.88 4.91
C GLN A 224 -29.83 10.81 5.38
N LYS A 225 -30.05 10.39 6.63
CA LYS A 225 -31.40 10.26 7.23
C LYS A 225 -31.44 11.02 8.53
N ASN A 226 -32.45 11.90 8.70
CA ASN A 226 -32.66 12.69 9.91
C ASN A 226 -31.42 13.47 10.38
N GLY A 227 -30.64 14.02 9.43
CA GLY A 227 -29.40 14.74 9.72
C GLY A 227 -28.19 13.84 10.05
N VAL A 228 -28.38 12.52 10.16
CA VAL A 228 -27.30 11.55 10.36
C VAL A 228 -26.78 11.08 9.01
N VAL A 229 -25.46 11.12 8.86
CA VAL A 229 -24.74 10.72 7.66
C VAL A 229 -24.25 9.29 7.82
N TYR A 230 -24.59 8.43 6.85
CA TYR A 230 -24.17 7.04 6.79
C TYR A 230 -23.16 6.85 5.68
N TYR A 231 -22.11 6.10 5.99
CA TYR A 231 -21.04 5.79 5.05
C TYR A 231 -21.00 4.30 4.77
N LYS A 232 -20.59 3.96 3.56
CA LYS A 232 -20.37 2.58 3.14
C LYS A 232 -18.90 2.34 2.86
N TYR A 233 -18.42 1.21 3.36
CA TYR A 233 -17.05 0.76 3.12
C TYR A 233 -16.89 0.15 1.72
N GLY A 234 -15.77 0.47 1.08
CA GLY A 234 -15.37 0.05 -0.25
C GLY A 234 -14.07 -0.74 -0.25
N GLY A 235 -14.14 -1.97 -0.77
CA GLY A 235 -13.00 -2.85 -0.97
C GLY A 235 -12.15 -2.50 -2.19
N TRP A 236 -11.25 -3.42 -2.57
CA TRP A 236 -10.37 -3.28 -3.75
C TRP A 236 -11.14 -2.99 -5.04
N TRP A 237 -12.28 -3.66 -5.25
CA TRP A 237 -13.08 -3.46 -6.46
C TRP A 237 -13.57 -2.01 -6.59
N SER A 238 -14.00 -1.40 -5.49
CA SER A 238 -14.42 -0.01 -5.47
C SER A 238 -13.27 0.95 -5.77
N VAL A 239 -12.09 0.70 -5.18
CA VAL A 239 -10.88 1.48 -5.46
C VAL A 239 -10.50 1.35 -6.94
N TRP A 240 -10.56 0.14 -7.50
CA TRP A 240 -10.23 -0.12 -8.90
C TRP A 240 -11.18 0.59 -9.88
N TRP A 241 -12.49 0.54 -9.63
CA TRP A 241 -13.48 1.18 -10.50
C TRP A 241 -13.46 2.70 -10.43
N THR A 242 -13.31 3.25 -9.22
CA THR A 242 -13.37 4.71 -9.03
C THR A 242 -12.02 5.37 -9.28
N GLY A 243 -10.92 4.63 -9.16
CA GLY A 243 -9.57 5.19 -9.15
C GLY A 243 -9.26 6.02 -7.91
N THR A 244 -10.09 5.94 -6.86
CA THR A 244 -9.96 6.75 -5.65
C THR A 244 -9.89 5.88 -4.40
N TYR A 245 -9.21 6.39 -3.37
CA TYR A 245 -9.08 5.75 -2.07
C TYR A 245 -9.06 6.83 -0.98
N SER A 246 -9.47 6.45 0.22
CA SER A 246 -9.51 7.35 1.39
C SER A 246 -8.80 6.76 2.60
N MET A 247 -8.43 5.48 2.53
CA MET A 247 -7.85 4.72 3.64
C MET A 247 -6.74 3.83 3.09
N VAL A 248 -5.74 3.60 3.93
CA VAL A 248 -4.74 2.55 3.76
C VAL A 248 -4.74 1.74 5.04
N LEU A 249 -4.99 0.44 4.94
CA LEU A 249 -5.11 -0.42 6.12
C LEU A 249 -3.72 -0.70 6.73
N SER A 250 -3.64 -0.66 8.06
CA SER A 250 -2.44 -1.06 8.82
C SER A 250 -2.10 -2.56 8.72
N LYS A 251 -2.88 -3.33 7.96
CA LYS A 251 -2.58 -4.73 7.57
C LYS A 251 -1.26 -4.86 6.81
N ALA A 252 -0.83 -3.82 6.11
CA ALA A 252 0.49 -3.70 5.47
C ALA A 252 0.80 -2.22 5.20
N ALA A 253 1.24 -1.49 6.22
CA ALA A 253 1.53 -0.06 6.11
C ALA A 253 2.59 0.43 7.09
N PHE A 254 3.33 1.45 6.65
CA PHE A 254 4.15 2.31 7.49
C PHE A 254 3.33 3.40 8.15
N PHE A 255 3.63 3.66 9.43
CA PHE A 255 3.17 4.83 10.16
C PHE A 255 4.18 5.21 11.25
N HIS A 256 4.05 6.42 11.79
CA HIS A 256 4.92 6.92 12.84
C HIS A 256 4.60 6.30 14.20
N GLN A 257 5.62 5.92 14.99
CA GLN A 257 5.46 5.28 16.31
C GLN A 257 4.52 6.01 17.27
N LYS A 258 4.53 7.35 17.26
CA LYS A 258 3.61 8.23 18.01
C LYS A 258 2.13 7.86 17.88
N TYR A 259 1.72 7.22 16.78
CA TYR A 259 0.33 6.81 16.59
C TYR A 259 -0.07 5.61 17.45
N LEU A 260 0.87 4.82 17.98
CA LEU A 260 0.59 3.82 19.02
C LEU A 260 0.07 4.50 20.30
N ASP A 261 0.77 5.54 20.77
CA ASP A 261 0.36 6.31 21.95
C ASP A 261 -0.97 7.03 21.71
N MET A 262 -1.15 7.64 20.54
CA MET A 262 -2.40 8.33 20.22
C MET A 262 -3.57 7.35 20.11
N TYR A 263 -3.36 6.17 19.51
CA TYR A 263 -4.39 5.14 19.44
C TYR A 263 -4.77 4.66 20.84
N THR A 264 -3.79 4.41 21.70
CA THR A 264 -4.07 3.85 23.02
C THR A 264 -4.66 4.87 23.99
N TYR A 265 -4.14 6.10 24.01
CA TYR A 265 -4.47 7.07 25.07
C TYR A 265 -5.35 8.23 24.63
N LYS A 266 -5.40 8.55 23.33
CA LYS A 266 -6.18 9.70 22.83
C LYS A 266 -7.44 9.30 22.08
N MET A 267 -7.49 8.09 21.52
CA MET A 267 -8.68 7.60 20.86
C MET A 267 -9.81 7.40 21.88
N PRO A 268 -11.05 7.84 21.60
CA PRO A 268 -12.18 7.61 22.48
C PRO A 268 -12.40 6.12 22.75
N SER A 269 -12.64 5.77 24.02
CA SER A 269 -12.85 4.37 24.44
C SER A 269 -13.99 3.69 23.68
N THR A 270 -15.01 4.44 23.28
CA THR A 270 -16.13 3.92 22.48
C THR A 270 -15.68 3.29 21.15
N ILE A 271 -14.57 3.74 20.58
CA ILE A 271 -13.99 3.15 19.36
C ILE A 271 -13.26 1.86 19.72
N HIS A 272 -12.49 1.83 20.81
CA HIS A 272 -11.85 0.60 21.30
C HIS A 272 -12.89 -0.48 21.61
N ASP A 273 -13.97 -0.10 22.30
CA ASP A 273 -15.10 -0.97 22.65
C ASP A 273 -15.76 -1.53 21.39
N TYR A 274 -15.93 -0.71 20.34
CA TYR A 274 -16.44 -1.15 19.06
C TYR A 274 -15.52 -2.20 18.42
N VAL A 275 -14.21 -1.94 18.35
CA VAL A 275 -13.21 -2.87 17.80
C VAL A 275 -13.20 -4.18 18.58
N THR A 276 -13.27 -4.12 19.91
CA THR A 276 -13.31 -5.31 20.76
C THR A 276 -14.58 -6.12 20.54
N ARG A 277 -15.74 -5.45 20.46
CA ARG A 277 -17.05 -6.11 20.28
C ARG A 277 -17.21 -6.74 18.91
N GLU A 278 -16.80 -6.04 17.85
CA GLU A 278 -16.91 -6.53 16.47
C GLU A 278 -15.74 -7.45 16.06
N ARG A 279 -14.67 -7.49 16.86
CA ARG A 279 -13.40 -8.16 16.54
C ARG A 279 -12.91 -7.82 15.13
N ASN A 280 -12.97 -6.53 14.79
CA ASN A 280 -12.57 -6.01 13.48
C ASN A 280 -12.35 -4.48 13.56
N CYS A 281 -11.92 -3.89 12.45
CA CYS A 281 -11.87 -2.44 12.20
C CYS A 281 -10.81 -1.66 12.99
N GLU A 282 -9.86 -2.30 13.66
CA GLU A 282 -8.73 -1.64 14.30
C GLU A 282 -7.86 -0.91 13.27
N ASP A 283 -7.75 -1.48 12.07
CA ASP A 283 -6.99 -0.91 10.96
C ASP A 283 -7.66 0.33 10.35
N ILE A 284 -8.99 0.31 10.23
CA ILE A 284 -9.81 1.46 9.86
C ILE A 284 -9.67 2.55 10.93
N ALA A 285 -9.77 2.18 12.22
CA ALA A 285 -9.64 3.12 13.32
C ALA A 285 -8.26 3.80 13.31
N MET A 286 -7.18 3.06 13.07
CA MET A 286 -5.84 3.63 12.90
C MET A 286 -5.77 4.57 11.67
N SER A 287 -6.30 4.16 10.52
CA SER A 287 -6.32 5.02 9.33
C SER A 287 -7.07 6.33 9.55
N LEU A 288 -8.20 6.28 10.26
CA LEU A 288 -9.00 7.46 10.59
C LEU A 288 -8.31 8.34 11.64
N LEU A 289 -7.64 7.74 12.63
CA LEU A 289 -6.85 8.48 13.62
C LEU A 289 -5.77 9.32 12.95
N VAL A 290 -4.97 8.71 12.07
CA VAL A 290 -3.89 9.42 11.38
C VAL A 290 -4.44 10.51 10.46
N ALA A 291 -5.49 10.22 9.70
CA ALA A 291 -6.15 11.22 8.85
C ALA A 291 -6.69 12.41 9.66
N ASN A 292 -7.31 12.15 10.81
CA ASN A 292 -7.86 13.20 11.69
C ASN A 292 -6.76 14.06 12.33
N VAL A 293 -5.64 13.46 12.74
CA VAL A 293 -4.54 14.21 13.35
C VAL A 293 -3.79 15.04 12.32
N THR A 294 -3.58 14.51 11.12
CA THR A 294 -2.75 15.16 10.09
C THR A 294 -3.52 16.06 9.14
N GLN A 295 -4.84 15.85 9.02
CA GLN A 295 -5.67 16.45 7.97
C GLN A 295 -5.12 16.17 6.55
N ALA A 296 -4.38 15.07 6.40
CA ALA A 296 -3.73 14.65 5.17
C ALA A 296 -4.22 13.26 4.73
N PRO A 297 -4.31 13.00 3.42
CA PRO A 297 -4.68 11.68 2.91
C PRO A 297 -3.56 10.66 3.17
N PRO A 298 -3.89 9.36 3.31
CA PRO A 298 -2.88 8.32 3.28
C PRO A 298 -2.28 8.21 1.88
N ILE A 299 -1.13 7.55 1.76
CA ILE A 299 -0.46 7.31 0.48
C ILE A 299 -0.47 5.80 0.17
N TRP A 300 -1.06 5.47 -0.97
CA TRP A 300 -1.01 4.11 -1.48
C TRP A 300 0.23 3.90 -2.35
N VAL A 301 1.02 2.89 -2.01
CA VAL A 301 2.11 2.38 -2.83
C VAL A 301 1.64 1.10 -3.53
N LYS A 302 1.68 1.10 -4.86
CA LYS A 302 1.40 -0.10 -5.64
C LYS A 302 2.58 -1.06 -5.53
N GLY A 303 2.31 -2.28 -5.07
CA GLY A 303 3.32 -3.33 -4.95
C GLY A 303 2.69 -4.73 -4.98
N ASP A 304 3.47 -5.73 -5.35
CA ASP A 304 3.05 -7.13 -5.36
C ASP A 304 3.05 -7.68 -3.92
N VAL A 305 1.90 -7.61 -3.25
CA VAL A 305 1.71 -8.23 -1.93
C VAL A 305 1.34 -9.71 -2.14
N ALA A 306 2.12 -10.62 -1.56
CA ALA A 306 1.89 -12.05 -1.64
C ALA A 306 1.31 -12.59 -0.32
N ASN A 307 0.58 -13.71 -0.40
CA ASN A 307 0.18 -14.46 0.80
C ASN A 307 1.35 -15.33 1.29
N ALA A 308 1.52 -15.43 2.61
CA ALA A 308 2.63 -16.14 3.25
C ALA A 308 2.62 -17.67 3.09
#